data_AF-A0A060CCT7-F1
#
_entry.id   AF-A0A060CCT7-F1
#
_cell.length_a   1.000
_cell.length_b   1.000
_cell.length_c   1.000
_cell.angle_alpha   90.00
_cell.angle_beta   90.00
_cell.angle_gamma   90.00
#
_symmetry.space_group_name_H-M   'P 1'
#
loop_
_entity.id
_entity.type
_entity.pdbx_description
1 polymer ?
#
loop_
_entity_poly.entity_id
_entity_poly.type
_entity_poly.pdbx_seq_one_letter_code
_entity_poly.pdbx_strand_id
1 'polypeptide(L)'
;WGLALAACSLHAAGRPAERVKYDFAAVRIGGGGYVTGLAFDAAVPGLAYARTDVGGAYRWSGKQRRWIPLTDWVEAADANWLGIDSLALDPSDPDRLYLVAGTYTVPHAGDAAVLRSTDRGRHFAAARLPFPMGGNELGRGNGERLAVDPNDGRILFL
;
A
#
# COMPACT_ATOMS: atom_id res chain seq x y z
N TRP A 1 52.27 13.26 -38.43
CA TRP A 1 52.35 12.77 -37.04
C TRP A 1 51.08 13.16 -36.32
N GLY A 2 50.14 12.23 -36.17
CA GLY A 2 48.85 12.48 -35.52
C GLY A 2 48.06 11.19 -35.44
N LEU A 3 48.50 10.28 -34.57
CA LEU A 3 47.81 9.04 -34.27
C LEU A 3 46.63 9.35 -33.34
N ALA A 4 45.41 9.13 -33.81
CA ALA A 4 44.21 9.14 -32.99
C ALA A 4 44.11 7.81 -32.23
N LEU A 5 44.18 7.86 -30.90
CA LEU A 5 43.84 6.73 -30.04
C LEU A 5 42.32 6.68 -29.85
N ALA A 6 41.66 5.70 -30.46
CA ALA A 6 40.30 5.32 -30.10
C ALA A 6 40.35 4.45 -28.83
N ALA A 7 39.90 5.00 -27.71
CA ALA A 7 39.71 4.23 -26.48
C ALA A 7 38.41 3.41 -26.58
N CYS A 8 38.53 2.10 -26.80
CA CYS A 8 37.41 1.18 -26.63
C CYS A 8 37.14 0.99 -25.13
N SER A 9 36.11 1.65 -24.61
CA SER A 9 35.60 1.36 -23.27
C SER A 9 34.82 0.03 -23.30
N LEU A 10 35.44 -1.06 -22.83
CA LEU A 10 34.71 -2.28 -22.48
C LEU A 10 33.82 -1.99 -21.28
N HIS A 11 32.52 -1.78 -21.50
CA HIS A 11 31.54 -1.96 -20.45
C HIS A 11 31.38 -3.46 -20.22
N ALA A 12 31.90 -3.97 -19.10
CA ALA A 12 31.54 -5.30 -18.63
C ALA A 12 30.05 -5.29 -18.29
N ALA A 13 29.21 -5.76 -19.22
CA ALA A 13 27.81 -6.01 -18.94
C ALA A 13 27.75 -7.09 -17.87
N GLY A 14 27.43 -6.70 -16.63
CA GLY A 14 27.19 -7.64 -15.54
C GLY A 14 26.13 -8.64 -15.97
N ARG A 15 26.38 -9.93 -15.74
CA ARG A 15 25.37 -10.97 -15.99
C ARG A 15 24.10 -10.59 -15.24
N PRO A 16 22.92 -10.58 -15.88
CA PRO A 16 21.67 -10.36 -15.17
C PRO A 16 21.57 -11.42 -14.07
N ALA A 17 21.26 -10.97 -12.85
CA ALA A 17 21.08 -11.88 -11.73
C ALA A 17 20.04 -12.95 -12.09
N GLU A 18 20.38 -14.21 -11.88
CA GLU A 18 19.46 -15.31 -12.10
C GLU A 18 18.30 -15.19 -11.12
N ARG A 19 17.06 -15.15 -11.63
CA ARG A 19 15.87 -15.12 -10.78
C ARG A 19 15.61 -16.52 -10.23
N VAL A 20 16.03 -16.75 -8.99
CA VAL A 20 15.72 -17.96 -8.23
C VAL A 20 14.33 -17.83 -7.64
N LYS A 21 13.53 -18.90 -7.72
CA LYS A 21 12.20 -18.95 -7.11
C LYS A 21 12.31 -19.09 -5.59
N TYR A 22 11.58 -18.26 -4.86
CA TYR A 22 11.46 -18.31 -3.41
C TYR A 22 10.00 -18.42 -2.98
N ASP A 23 9.76 -19.13 -1.88
CA ASP A 23 8.47 -19.18 -1.19
C ASP A 23 8.59 -18.38 0.10
N PHE A 24 8.01 -17.18 0.11
CA PHE A 24 8.02 -16.29 1.28
C PHE A 24 6.80 -16.54 2.18
N ALA A 25 7.03 -16.59 3.49
CA ALA A 25 5.98 -16.65 4.50
C ALA A 25 6.43 -15.97 5.79
N ALA A 26 5.49 -15.33 6.48
CA ALA A 26 5.74 -14.77 7.80
C ALA A 26 5.93 -15.89 8.85
N VAL A 27 6.89 -15.69 9.76
CA VAL A 27 6.99 -16.50 10.98
C VAL A 27 5.75 -16.22 11.84
N ARG A 28 5.14 -17.28 12.39
CA ARG A 28 3.88 -17.18 13.13
C ARG A 28 4.09 -16.64 14.54
N ILE A 29 3.99 -15.32 14.68
CA ILE A 29 3.95 -14.61 15.97
C ILE A 29 2.50 -14.27 16.33
N GLY A 30 1.76 -13.68 15.37
CA GLY A 30 0.36 -13.31 15.51
C GLY A 30 0.18 -11.89 16.06
N GLY A 31 -0.10 -10.93 15.17
CA GLY A 31 -0.28 -9.53 15.57
C GLY A 31 0.95 -8.94 16.26
N GLY A 32 0.72 -8.05 17.24
CA GLY A 32 1.77 -7.42 18.05
C GLY A 32 1.97 -5.92 17.79
N GLY A 33 1.41 -5.39 16.69
CA GLY A 33 1.38 -3.96 16.37
C GLY A 33 0.01 -3.32 16.59
N TYR A 34 -0.13 -2.04 16.24
CA TYR A 34 -1.39 -1.31 16.36
C TYR A 34 -2.20 -1.35 15.07
N VAL A 35 -3.32 -2.08 15.11
CA VAL A 35 -4.36 -2.00 14.08
C VAL A 35 -5.18 -0.74 14.33
N THR A 36 -5.11 0.22 13.41
CA THR A 36 -5.63 1.58 13.60
C THR A 36 -7.05 1.78 13.06
N GLY A 37 -7.55 0.84 12.25
CA GLY A 37 -8.92 0.90 11.73
C GLY A 37 -9.35 -0.42 11.09
N LEU A 38 -10.67 -0.66 11.10
CA LEU A 38 -11.33 -1.77 10.44
C LEU A 38 -12.47 -1.23 9.57
N ALA A 39 -12.66 -1.81 8.40
CA ALA A 39 -13.82 -1.56 7.57
C ALA A 39 -14.47 -2.87 7.13
N PHE A 40 -15.80 -2.86 7.07
CA PHE A 40 -16.61 -3.99 6.69
C PHE A 40 -17.46 -3.57 5.49
N ASP A 41 -17.46 -4.39 4.46
CA ASP A 41 -18.35 -4.20 3.33
C ASP A 41 -19.78 -4.53 3.76
N ALA A 42 -20.72 -3.60 3.54
CA ALA A 42 -22.11 -3.78 3.95
C ALA A 42 -22.87 -4.75 3.02
N ALA A 43 -22.45 -4.88 1.76
CA ALA A 43 -23.12 -5.69 0.74
C ALA A 43 -22.54 -7.11 0.66
N VAL A 44 -21.29 -7.32 1.06
CA VAL A 44 -20.59 -8.61 0.98
C VAL A 44 -20.25 -9.15 2.37
N PRO A 45 -21.07 -10.06 2.94
CA PRO A 45 -20.82 -10.64 4.25
C PRO A 45 -19.43 -11.27 4.36
N GLY A 46 -18.69 -10.88 5.40
CA GLY A 46 -17.36 -11.39 5.69
C GLY A 46 -16.24 -10.77 4.86
N LEU A 47 -16.53 -9.78 4.01
CA LEU A 47 -15.50 -8.93 3.43
C LEU A 47 -15.13 -7.82 4.42
N ALA A 48 -13.90 -7.88 4.92
CA ALA A 48 -13.38 -6.94 5.89
C ALA A 48 -11.93 -6.58 5.59
N TYR A 49 -11.56 -5.37 5.96
CA TYR A 49 -10.24 -4.80 5.78
C TYR A 49 -9.72 -4.23 7.09
N ALA A 50 -8.40 -4.23 7.25
CA ALA A 50 -7.71 -3.63 8.37
C ALA A 50 -6.61 -2.71 7.86
N ARG A 51 -6.46 -1.54 8.48
CA ARG A 51 -5.30 -0.65 8.33
C ARG A 51 -4.45 -0.66 9.59
N THR A 52 -3.15 -0.44 9.42
CA THR A 52 -2.19 -0.40 10.51
C THR A 52 -1.31 0.85 10.38
N ASP A 53 -0.67 1.23 11.47
CA ASP A 53 0.16 2.44 11.51
C ASP A 53 1.50 2.32 10.79
N VAL A 54 2.08 1.12 10.74
CA VAL A 54 3.39 0.89 10.07
C VAL A 54 3.48 -0.41 9.25
N GLY A 55 2.43 -1.24 9.29
CA GLY A 55 2.45 -2.61 8.74
C GLY A 55 1.58 -2.81 7.50
N GLY A 56 1.13 -1.73 6.86
CA GLY A 56 0.30 -1.78 5.67
C GLY A 56 -1.18 -2.08 5.95
N ALA A 57 -1.83 -2.64 4.93
CA ALA A 57 -3.25 -3.00 4.95
C ALA A 57 -3.46 -4.50 4.73
N TYR A 58 -4.57 -5.01 5.26
CA TYR A 58 -4.93 -6.43 5.18
C TYR A 58 -6.39 -6.61 4.77
N ARG A 59 -6.69 -7.72 4.08
CA ARG A 59 -8.06 -8.21 3.84
C ARG A 59 -8.30 -9.52 4.56
N TRP A 60 -9.44 -9.68 5.21
CA TRP A 60 -9.84 -10.95 5.79
C TRP A 60 -10.16 -11.99 4.71
N SER A 61 -9.69 -13.21 4.91
CA SER A 61 -10.07 -14.38 4.09
C SER A 61 -10.82 -15.37 4.97
N GLY A 62 -12.15 -15.39 4.88
CA GLY A 62 -12.98 -16.34 5.62
C GLY A 62 -12.64 -17.81 5.31
N LYS A 63 -12.35 -18.12 4.03
CA LYS A 63 -11.96 -19.48 3.59
C LYS A 63 -10.67 -19.96 4.27
N GLN A 64 -9.67 -19.08 4.38
CA GLN A 64 -8.36 -19.43 4.91
C GLN A 64 -8.22 -19.09 6.40
N ARG A 65 -9.24 -18.45 6.98
CA ARG A 65 -9.29 -17.94 8.36
C ARG A 65 -8.05 -17.12 8.72
N ARG A 66 -7.62 -16.24 7.81
CA ARG A 66 -6.45 -15.39 7.99
C ARG A 66 -6.58 -14.05 7.29
N TRP A 67 -5.84 -13.06 7.79
CA TRP A 67 -5.59 -11.79 7.13
C TRP A 67 -4.58 -11.98 6.00
N ILE A 68 -4.88 -11.41 4.84
CA ILE A 68 -4.03 -11.41 3.65
C ILE A 68 -3.41 -10.01 3.52
N PRO A 69 -2.08 -9.88 3.54
CA PRO A 69 -1.43 -8.58 3.33
C PRO A 69 -1.71 -8.07 1.91
N LEU A 70 -1.93 -6.77 1.77
CA LEU A 70 -2.28 -6.11 0.51
C LEU A 70 -1.16 -5.23 -0.03
N THR A 71 -0.15 -4.92 0.79
CA THR A 71 0.87 -3.91 0.52
C THR A 71 2.31 -4.44 0.60
N ASP A 72 2.51 -5.76 0.58
CA ASP A 72 3.85 -6.39 0.59
C ASP A 72 4.67 -6.10 -0.67
N TRP A 73 4.05 -5.49 -1.69
CA TRP A 73 4.71 -5.04 -2.91
C TRP A 73 5.43 -3.69 -2.74
N VAL A 74 5.17 -2.96 -1.65
CA VAL A 74 5.80 -1.65 -1.39
C VAL A 74 7.30 -1.86 -1.16
N GLU A 75 8.11 -1.20 -1.98
CA GLU A 75 9.56 -1.29 -1.90
C GLU A 75 10.15 -0.31 -0.87
N ALA A 76 11.42 -0.52 -0.51
CA ALA A 76 12.10 0.29 0.49
C ALA A 76 12.12 1.80 0.16
N ALA A 77 12.14 2.16 -1.13
CA ALA A 77 12.11 3.55 -1.58
C ALA A 77 10.77 4.26 -1.26
N ASP A 78 9.67 3.50 -1.20
CA ASP A 78 8.32 3.99 -0.89
C ASP A 78 7.85 3.50 0.49
N ALA A 79 8.78 3.17 1.41
CA ALA A 79 8.44 2.60 2.73
C ALA A 79 7.49 3.48 3.56
N ASN A 80 7.43 4.79 3.28
CA ASN A 80 6.45 5.69 3.89
C ASN A 80 4.99 5.33 3.54
N TRP A 81 4.75 4.48 2.55
CA TRP A 81 3.41 4.02 2.17
C TRP A 81 2.92 2.82 3.01
N LEU A 82 3.74 2.30 3.91
CA LEU A 82 3.33 1.22 4.82
C LEU A 82 2.46 1.72 5.98
N GLY A 83 2.48 3.01 6.30
CA GLY A 83 1.51 3.61 7.21
C GLY A 83 0.22 3.92 6.48
N ILE A 84 -0.88 3.30 6.90
CA ILE A 84 -2.18 3.49 6.25
C ILE A 84 -3.03 4.41 7.13
N ASP A 85 -3.10 5.68 6.73
CA ASP A 85 -3.81 6.72 7.47
C ASP A 85 -5.31 6.49 7.45
N SER A 86 -5.86 6.11 6.29
CA SER A 86 -7.28 5.83 6.12
C SER A 86 -7.53 4.85 4.97
N LEU A 87 -8.69 4.20 4.97
CA LEU A 87 -9.18 3.37 3.88
C LEU A 87 -10.67 3.63 3.63
N ALA A 88 -11.12 3.42 2.39
CA ALA A 88 -12.52 3.52 2.02
C ALA A 88 -12.93 2.37 1.09
N LEU A 89 -14.19 1.97 1.21
CA LEU A 89 -14.86 0.98 0.35
C LEU A 89 -15.89 1.72 -0.50
N ASP A 90 -16.11 1.24 -1.72
CA ASP A 90 -17.20 1.73 -2.57
C ASP A 90 -18.46 0.90 -2.28
N PRO A 91 -19.54 1.49 -1.72
CA PRO A 91 -20.75 0.74 -1.40
C PRO A 91 -21.51 0.25 -2.66
N SER A 92 -21.21 0.81 -3.83
CA SER A 92 -21.80 0.41 -5.11
C SER A 92 -20.97 -0.65 -5.87
N ASP A 93 -19.71 -0.84 -5.48
CA ASP A 93 -18.78 -1.77 -6.13
C ASP A 93 -17.82 -2.39 -5.08
N PRO A 94 -18.13 -3.58 -4.54
CA PRO A 94 -17.36 -4.20 -3.47
C PRO A 94 -15.97 -4.70 -3.91
N ASP A 95 -15.63 -4.58 -5.20
CA ASP A 95 -14.28 -4.87 -5.68
C ASP A 95 -13.34 -3.67 -5.52
N ARG A 96 -13.88 -2.47 -5.26
CA ARG A 96 -13.09 -1.26 -5.07
C ARG A 96 -12.66 -1.05 -3.63
N LEU A 97 -11.36 -0.79 -3.49
CA LEU A 97 -10.72 -0.43 -2.24
C LEU A 97 -9.80 0.75 -2.49
N TYR A 98 -9.84 1.72 -1.59
CA TYR A 98 -8.97 2.88 -1.60
C TYR A 98 -8.22 2.95 -0.28
N LEU A 99 -6.91 3.21 -0.34
CA LEU A 99 -6.05 3.42 0.83
C LEU A 99 -5.39 4.79 0.72
N VAL A 100 -5.27 5.51 1.82
CA VAL A 100 -4.39 6.67 1.96
C VAL A 100 -3.13 6.21 2.67
N ALA A 101 -2.03 6.20 1.93
CA ALA A 101 -0.74 5.65 2.35
C ALA A 101 0.28 6.75 2.61
N GLY A 102 0.75 6.86 3.85
CA GLY A 102 1.72 7.84 4.34
C GLY A 102 1.91 7.68 5.84
N THR A 103 3.14 7.37 6.29
CA THR A 103 3.44 7.05 7.69
C THR A 103 3.69 8.30 8.53
N TYR A 104 4.44 9.27 8.02
CA TYR A 104 4.83 10.48 8.76
C TYR A 104 4.74 11.75 7.92
N THR A 105 4.59 12.89 8.59
CA THR A 105 4.55 14.24 8.00
C THR A 105 5.85 15.03 8.15
N VAL A 106 6.92 14.39 8.65
CA VAL A 106 8.25 14.99 8.73
C VAL A 106 8.87 15.21 7.33
N PRO A 107 9.71 16.25 7.13
CA PRO A 107 10.18 16.64 5.79
C PRO A 107 10.90 15.57 4.95
N HIS A 108 11.45 14.53 5.57
CA HIS A 108 12.21 13.47 4.89
C HIS A 108 11.41 12.18 4.67
N ALA A 109 10.15 12.12 5.12
CA ALA A 109 9.30 10.94 4.94
C ALA A 109 8.80 10.79 3.50
N GLY A 110 8.69 11.90 2.77
CA GLY A 110 8.16 11.94 1.40
C GLY A 110 6.63 12.01 1.37
N ASP A 111 6.11 12.22 0.16
CA ASP A 111 4.69 12.43 -0.05
C ASP A 111 3.87 11.13 0.11
N ALA A 112 2.63 11.31 0.53
CA ALA A 112 1.66 10.23 0.60
C ALA A 112 1.13 9.84 -0.78
N ALA A 113 0.36 8.76 -0.85
CA ALA A 113 -0.35 8.34 -2.04
C ALA A 113 -1.76 7.84 -1.72
N VAL A 114 -2.68 8.05 -2.66
CA VAL A 114 -3.93 7.28 -2.73
C VAL A 114 -3.66 6.03 -3.55
N LEU A 115 -3.82 4.86 -2.93
CA LEU A 115 -3.74 3.57 -3.60
C LEU A 115 -5.15 3.09 -3.93
N ARG A 116 -5.43 2.86 -5.21
CA ARG A 116 -6.73 2.37 -5.69
C ARG A 116 -6.61 0.95 -6.21
N SER A 117 -7.48 0.07 -5.72
CA SER A 117 -7.68 -1.27 -6.25
C SER A 117 -9.09 -1.42 -6.83
N THR A 118 -9.22 -2.26 -7.85
CA THR A 118 -10.50 -2.71 -8.43
C THR A 118 -10.64 -4.24 -8.36
N ASP A 119 -9.88 -4.88 -7.48
CA ASP A 119 -9.88 -6.33 -7.29
C ASP A 119 -9.67 -6.74 -5.82
N ARG A 120 -10.26 -5.94 -4.92
CA ARG A 120 -10.23 -6.13 -3.46
C ARG A 120 -8.82 -6.09 -2.87
N GLY A 121 -7.92 -5.30 -3.45
CA GLY A 121 -6.56 -5.09 -2.98
C GLY A 121 -5.56 -6.15 -3.43
N ARG A 122 -5.80 -6.89 -4.53
CA ARG A 122 -4.76 -7.77 -5.09
C ARG A 122 -3.74 -6.97 -5.89
N HIS A 123 -4.20 -5.95 -6.60
CA HIS A 123 -3.36 -4.99 -7.31
C HIS A 123 -3.81 -3.57 -7.00
N PHE A 124 -2.86 -2.64 -7.06
CA PHE A 124 -3.10 -1.22 -6.83
C PHE A 124 -2.51 -0.36 -7.95
N ALA A 125 -3.22 0.70 -8.30
CA ALA A 125 -2.65 1.87 -8.95
C ALA A 125 -2.43 2.96 -7.90
N ALA A 126 -1.30 3.65 -7.95
CA ALA A 126 -0.96 4.72 -7.01
C ALA A 126 -1.10 6.11 -7.66
N ALA A 127 -1.73 7.03 -6.94
CA ALA A 127 -1.73 8.46 -7.25
C ALA A 127 -1.03 9.20 -6.10
N ARG A 128 0.16 9.75 -6.37
CA ARG A 128 0.91 10.53 -5.39
C ARG A 128 0.17 11.83 -5.06
N LEU A 129 0.11 12.15 -3.78
CA LEU A 129 -0.42 13.41 -3.27
C LEU A 129 0.69 14.46 -3.25
N PRO A 130 0.38 15.76 -3.33
CA PRO A 130 1.38 16.82 -3.21
C PRO A 130 1.66 17.19 -1.72
N PHE A 131 1.40 16.26 -0.79
CA PHE A 131 1.58 16.44 0.64
C PHE A 131 1.70 15.07 1.36
N PRO A 132 2.31 15.03 2.56
CA PRO A 132 2.42 13.82 3.36
C PRO A 132 1.16 13.53 4.19
N MET A 133 1.08 12.32 4.75
CA MET A 133 0.02 11.87 5.68
C MET A 133 0.66 11.21 6.93
N GLY A 134 -0.09 11.18 8.03
CA GLY A 134 0.40 10.83 9.37
C GLY A 134 -0.12 9.51 9.90
N GLY A 135 -0.01 8.43 9.12
CA GLY A 135 -0.50 7.10 9.47
C GLY A 135 0.08 6.53 10.77
N ASN A 136 1.26 6.99 11.21
CA ASN A 136 1.85 6.66 12.51
C ASN A 136 2.01 7.88 13.45
N GLU A 137 1.20 8.92 13.26
CA GLU A 137 1.23 10.12 14.10
C GLU A 137 0.09 10.12 15.14
N LEU A 138 0.04 11.16 15.97
CA LEU A 138 -1.04 11.32 16.93
C LEU A 138 -2.37 11.53 16.19
N GLY A 139 -3.42 10.88 16.67
CA GLY A 139 -4.73 10.93 16.03
C GLY A 139 -4.92 9.94 14.87
N ARG A 140 -3.97 9.04 14.60
CA ARG A 140 -4.10 7.98 13.57
C ARG A 140 -5.26 7.01 13.74
N GLY A 141 -5.80 6.90 14.96
CA GLY A 141 -7.02 6.14 15.25
C GLY A 141 -8.31 6.88 14.87
N ASN A 142 -8.26 8.20 14.62
CA ASN A 142 -9.41 8.96 14.18
C ASN A 142 -9.64 8.71 12.68
N GLY A 143 -10.90 8.61 12.28
CA GLY A 143 -11.29 8.38 10.89
C GLY A 143 -12.52 7.50 10.77
N GLU A 144 -12.82 6.97 9.58
CA GLU A 144 -12.02 7.10 8.34
C GLU A 144 -11.99 8.54 7.78
N ARG A 145 -10.81 9.02 7.35
CA ARG A 145 -10.65 10.35 6.70
C ARG A 145 -11.03 10.32 5.23
N LEU A 146 -10.79 9.18 4.58
CA LEU A 146 -11.19 8.93 3.21
C LEU A 146 -12.64 8.43 3.18
N ALA A 147 -13.47 8.99 2.31
CA ALA A 147 -14.83 8.51 2.07
C ALA A 147 -15.15 8.47 0.57
N VAL A 148 -15.95 7.49 0.16
CA VAL A 148 -16.52 7.39 -1.19
C VAL A 148 -17.97 7.88 -1.12
N ASP A 149 -18.42 8.71 -2.07
CA ASP A 149 -19.83 9.09 -2.16
C ASP A 149 -20.70 7.85 -2.43
N PRO A 150 -21.70 7.55 -1.59
CA PRO A 150 -22.52 6.35 -1.75
C PRO A 150 -23.44 6.37 -2.98
N ASN A 151 -23.64 7.52 -3.61
CA ASN A 151 -24.47 7.66 -4.81
C ASN A 151 -23.62 7.71 -6.09
N ASP A 152 -22.33 8.01 -5.99
CA ASP A 152 -21.40 8.07 -7.12
C ASP A 152 -19.98 7.68 -6.70
N GLY A 153 -19.63 6.40 -6.88
CA GLY A 153 -18.31 5.84 -6.55
C GLY A 153 -17.10 6.43 -7.29
N ARG A 154 -17.31 7.44 -8.14
CA ARG A 154 -16.24 8.23 -8.77
C ARG A 154 -15.81 9.41 -7.91
N ILE A 155 -16.61 9.81 -6.92
CA ILE A 155 -16.36 10.94 -6.04
C ILE A 155 -15.78 10.41 -4.73
N LEU A 156 -14.59 10.91 -4.39
CA LEU A 156 -13.90 10.61 -3.13
C LEU A 156 -13.62 11.92 -2.40
N PHE A 157 -13.75 11.89 -1.08
CA PHE A 157 -13.37 12.98 -0.18
C PHE A 157 -12.19 12.52 0.69
N LEU A 158 -11.17 13.37 0.78
CA LEU A 158 -9.99 13.22 1.61
C LEU A 158 -9.69 14.54 2.33
#